data_AF-A0A397L0Q2-F1
#
_entry.id   AF-A0A397L0Q2-F1
#
_cell.length_a   1.000
_cell.length_b   1.000
_cell.length_c   1.000
_cell.angle_alpha   90.00
_cell.angle_beta   90.00
_cell.angle_gamma   90.00
#
_symmetry.space_group_name_H-M   'P 1'
#
loop_
_entity.id
_entity.type
_entity.pdbx_description
1 polymer ?
#
loop_
_entity_poly.entity_id
_entity_poly.type
_entity_poly.pdbx_seq_one_letter_code
_entity_poly.pdbx_strand_id
1 'polypeptide(L)'
;MDKKWVWLPRASLEYQEGAFAFVKESALRLGQPSDLLCPCIDCRNLCHQPTDTVPTDTVVDHLIIKGMDQKYKRKQSWFEHGDVKADKPSDIGSEEYEAYDLFRTAFFD
;
A
#
# COMPACT_ATOMS: atom_id res chain seq x y z
N MET A 1 3.71 9.95 4.26
CA MET A 1 4.01 9.35 5.59
C MET A 1 5.53 9.08 5.66
N ASP A 2 6.16 8.88 6.84
CA ASP A 2 7.63 8.77 6.95
C ASP A 2 8.19 7.42 6.47
N LYS A 3 9.07 7.42 5.47
CA LYS A 3 9.69 6.21 4.91
C LYS A 3 11.02 5.82 5.55
N LYS A 4 11.53 6.53 6.56
CA LYS A 4 12.87 6.21 7.11
C LYS A 4 12.89 4.89 7.89
N TRP A 5 11.84 4.58 8.64
CA TRP A 5 11.79 3.41 9.52
C TRP A 5 11.98 2.08 8.79
N VAL A 6 11.52 1.95 7.54
CA VAL A 6 11.62 0.72 6.74
C VAL A 6 13.08 0.28 6.49
N TRP A 7 14.04 1.18 6.66
CA TRP A 7 15.48 0.93 6.49
C TRP A 7 16.19 0.55 7.78
N LEU A 8 15.51 0.66 8.93
CA LEU A 8 16.07 0.31 10.23
C LEU A 8 16.09 -1.22 10.43
N PRO A 9 16.92 -1.73 11.36
CA PRO A 9 16.90 -3.13 11.73
C PRO A 9 15.53 -3.53 12.29
N ARG A 10 14.96 -4.65 11.81
CA ARG A 10 13.61 -5.09 12.23
C ARG A 10 13.47 -5.40 13.72
N ALA A 11 14.59 -5.72 14.38
CA ALA A 11 14.64 -5.94 15.82
C ALA A 11 14.71 -4.63 16.63
N SER A 12 14.89 -3.49 15.99
CA SER A 12 14.94 -2.19 16.68
C SER A 12 13.53 -1.73 17.04
N LEU A 13 13.44 -0.98 18.14
CA LEU A 13 12.17 -0.42 18.62
C LEU A 13 11.57 0.52 17.57
N GLU A 14 12.40 1.34 16.95
CA GLU A 14 12.00 2.34 15.95
C GLU A 14 11.41 1.70 14.69
N TYR A 15 11.89 0.51 14.30
CA TYR A 15 11.27 -0.23 13.19
C TYR A 15 9.87 -0.71 13.57
N GLN A 16 9.72 -1.27 14.77
CA GLN A 16 8.44 -1.79 15.25
C GLN A 16 7.43 -0.66 15.38
N GLU A 17 7.81 0.44 16.04
CA GLU A 17 6.99 1.65 16.15
C GLU A 17 6.62 2.22 14.78
N GLY A 18 7.58 2.28 13.85
CA GLY A 18 7.32 2.69 12.46
C GLY A 18 6.32 1.79 11.73
N ALA A 19 6.39 0.48 11.93
CA ALA A 19 5.45 -0.49 11.36
C ALA A 19 4.03 -0.31 11.94
N PHE A 20 3.91 -0.15 13.27
CA PHE A 20 2.63 0.15 13.91
C PHE A 20 2.04 1.48 13.44
N ALA A 21 2.85 2.54 13.40
CA ALA A 21 2.43 3.85 12.94
C ALA A 21 1.98 3.81 11.48
N PHE A 22 2.73 3.11 10.61
CA PHE A 22 2.37 2.91 9.21
C PHE A 22 1.00 2.25 9.05
N VAL A 23 0.76 1.12 9.72
CA VAL A 23 -0.52 0.39 9.60
C VAL A 23 -1.68 1.25 10.13
N LYS A 24 -1.48 1.94 11.25
CA LYS A 24 -2.47 2.85 11.83
C LYS A 24 -2.79 4.03 10.91
N GLU A 25 -1.78 4.71 10.39
CA GLU A 25 -1.96 5.84 9.47
C GLU A 25 -2.61 5.39 8.15
N SER A 26 -2.25 4.21 7.65
CA SER A 26 -2.83 3.64 6.43
C SER A 26 -4.32 3.36 6.60
N ALA A 27 -4.71 2.72 7.69
CA ALA A 27 -6.11 2.49 8.02
C ALA A 27 -6.89 3.81 8.08
N LEU A 28 -6.37 4.82 8.80
CA LEU A 28 -7.01 6.13 8.92
C LEU A 28 -7.18 6.85 7.57
N ARG A 29 -6.18 6.79 6.68
CA ARG A 29 -6.23 7.48 5.38
C ARG A 29 -7.12 6.80 4.35
N LEU A 30 -7.22 5.48 4.40
CA LEU A 30 -8.11 4.71 3.54
C LEU A 30 -9.57 4.76 4.02
N GLY A 31 -9.83 5.27 5.23
CA GLY A 31 -11.17 5.45 5.81
C GLY A 31 -11.59 4.28 6.71
N GLN A 32 -12.81 3.76 6.54
CA GLN A 32 -13.19 2.42 7.01
C GLN A 32 -13.09 1.45 5.82
N PRO A 33 -11.89 1.16 5.27
CA PRO A 33 -11.78 0.11 4.28
C PRO A 33 -12.01 -1.23 4.98
N SER A 34 -12.77 -2.13 4.36
CA SER A 34 -12.96 -3.48 4.87
C SER A 34 -11.61 -4.20 5.07
N ASP A 35 -10.62 -3.89 4.23
CA ASP A 35 -9.32 -4.55 4.21
C ASP A 35 -8.13 -3.60 3.97
N LEU A 36 -7.00 -3.90 4.60
CA LEU A 36 -5.68 -3.33 4.33
C LEU A 36 -4.83 -4.34 3.54
N LEU A 37 -4.13 -3.90 2.49
CA LEU A 37 -3.20 -4.77 1.76
C LEU A 37 -1.91 -4.98 2.57
N CYS A 38 -1.45 -6.23 2.68
CA CYS A 38 -0.19 -6.52 3.37
C CYS A 38 1.04 -6.28 2.46
N PRO A 39 1.95 -5.33 2.80
CA PRO A 39 3.13 -4.99 1.98
C PRO A 39 4.37 -5.83 2.28
N CYS A 40 4.25 -6.93 3.02
CA CYS A 40 5.40 -7.77 3.33
C CYS A 40 5.94 -8.47 2.07
N ILE A 41 7.17 -8.98 2.15
CA ILE A 41 7.85 -9.63 1.04
C ILE A 41 7.11 -10.85 0.47
N ASP A 42 6.28 -11.51 1.29
CA ASP A 42 5.49 -12.66 0.87
C ASP A 42 4.15 -12.23 0.25
N CYS A 43 3.45 -11.27 0.87
CA CYS A 43 2.12 -10.85 0.46
C CYS A 43 2.14 -9.84 -0.70
N ARG A 44 3.18 -9.00 -0.80
CA ARG A 44 3.46 -8.11 -1.93
C ARG A 44 2.28 -7.21 -2.34
N ASN A 45 1.50 -6.71 -1.38
CA ASN A 45 0.26 -5.94 -1.61
C ASN A 45 -0.84 -6.71 -2.38
N LEU A 46 -0.88 -8.04 -2.28
CA LEU A 46 -1.91 -8.88 -2.92
C LEU A 46 -2.84 -9.55 -1.90
N CYS A 47 -2.49 -9.53 -0.62
CA CYS A 47 -3.26 -10.15 0.44
C CYS A 47 -4.02 -9.08 1.23
N HIS A 48 -5.35 -9.13 1.14
CA HIS A 48 -6.27 -8.31 1.91
C HIS A 48 -6.30 -8.80 3.36
N GLN A 49 -6.15 -7.87 4.30
CA GLN A 49 -6.19 -8.13 5.74
C GLN A 49 -7.36 -7.32 6.33
N PRO A 50 -8.39 -7.99 6.86
CA PRO A 50 -9.55 -7.30 7.41
C PRO A 50 -9.14 -6.30 8.49
N THR A 51 -9.71 -5.09 8.45
CA THR A 51 -9.42 -4.07 9.47
C THR A 51 -10.37 -4.16 10.68
N ASP A 52 -11.47 -4.89 10.54
CA ASP A 52 -12.58 -4.98 11.50
C ASP A 52 -12.56 -6.24 12.38
N THR A 53 -12.06 -7.35 11.84
CA THR A 53 -12.15 -8.70 12.43
C THR A 53 -10.78 -9.31 12.74
N VAL A 54 -9.72 -8.80 12.11
CA VAL A 54 -8.34 -9.24 12.32
C VAL A 54 -7.56 -8.09 12.93
N PRO A 55 -6.83 -8.29 14.03
CA PRO A 55 -6.01 -7.21 14.56
C PRO A 55 -4.98 -6.82 13.50
N THR A 56 -4.85 -5.52 13.29
CA THR A 56 -3.79 -4.87 12.50
C THR A 56 -2.39 -5.41 12.82
N ASP A 57 -2.25 -6.09 13.96
CA ASP A 57 -1.16 -6.97 14.36
C ASP A 57 -0.72 -7.95 13.27
N THR A 58 -1.59 -8.52 12.42
CA THR A 58 -1.13 -9.49 11.39
C THR A 58 -0.24 -8.80 10.32
N VAL A 59 -0.59 -7.60 9.90
CA VAL A 59 0.24 -6.83 8.95
C VAL A 59 1.52 -6.38 9.62
N VAL A 60 1.46 -5.95 10.87
CA VAL A 60 2.63 -5.54 11.66
C VAL A 60 3.58 -6.73 11.89
N ASP A 61 3.06 -7.89 12.27
CA ASP A 61 3.82 -9.13 12.46
C ASP A 61 4.52 -9.54 11.17
N HIS A 62 3.82 -9.50 10.04
CA HIS A 62 4.45 -9.75 8.74
C HIS A 62 5.55 -8.74 8.43
N LEU A 63 5.37 -7.46 8.74
CA LEU A 63 6.41 -6.44 8.57
C LEU A 63 7.63 -6.72 9.47
N ILE A 64 7.43 -7.12 10.71
CA ILE A 64 8.51 -7.42 11.67
C ILE A 64 9.21 -8.74 11.32
N ILE A 65 8.46 -9.83 11.12
CA ILE A 65 8.98 -11.21 10.96
C ILE A 65 9.50 -11.46 9.55
N LYS A 66 8.86 -10.89 8.52
CA LYS A 66 9.20 -11.14 7.10
C LYS A 66 9.87 -9.95 6.43
N GLY A 67 9.51 -8.73 6.83
CA GLY A 67 10.02 -7.51 6.24
C GLY A 67 9.16 -7.02 5.07
N MET A 68 9.26 -5.72 4.80
CA MET A 68 8.56 -5.07 3.68
C MET A 68 9.15 -5.48 2.33
N ASP A 69 8.30 -5.63 1.32
CA ASP A 69 8.71 -5.86 -0.07
C ASP A 69 9.68 -4.77 -0.55
N GLN A 70 10.81 -5.18 -1.13
CA GLN A 70 11.89 -4.27 -1.50
C GLN A 70 11.53 -3.35 -2.67
N LYS A 71 10.60 -3.75 -3.55
CA LYS A 71 10.12 -2.88 -4.63
C LYS A 71 9.20 -1.82 -4.05
N TYR A 72 8.29 -2.22 -3.17
CA TYR A 72 7.33 -1.33 -2.52
C TYR A 72 8.01 -0.28 -1.65
N LYS A 73 8.98 -0.74 -0.85
CA LYS A 73 9.83 0.09 -0.01
C LYS A 73 10.50 1.25 -0.76
N ARG A 74 10.91 1.01 -2.02
CA ARG A 74 11.58 1.98 -2.90
C ARG A 74 10.66 2.89 -3.70
N LYS A 75 9.33 2.65 -3.72
CA LYS A 75 8.39 3.56 -4.39
C LYS A 75 8.45 4.96 -3.77
N GLN A 76 8.11 6.00 -4.54
CA GLN A 76 8.15 7.38 -4.04
C GLN A 76 7.03 7.74 -3.05
N SER A 77 5.98 6.92 -3.01
CA SER A 77 4.81 7.05 -2.14
C SER A 77 4.39 5.67 -1.64
N TRP A 78 3.49 5.64 -0.66
CA TRP A 78 2.72 4.45 -0.29
C TRP A 78 1.31 4.56 -0.84
N PHE A 79 1.21 4.53 -2.17
CA PHE A 79 -0.02 4.79 -2.91
C PHE A 79 -1.19 3.88 -2.48
N GLU A 80 -0.92 2.58 -2.41
CA GLU A 80 -1.83 1.51 -1.97
C GLU A 80 -2.26 1.66 -0.50
N HIS A 81 -1.64 2.57 0.24
CA HIS A 81 -1.86 2.83 1.66
C HIS A 81 -2.27 4.30 1.92
N GLY A 82 -2.81 4.99 0.90
CA GLY A 82 -3.37 6.33 1.05
C GLY A 82 -2.35 7.45 1.20
N ASP A 83 -1.06 7.20 0.97
CA ASP A 83 -0.04 8.25 0.91
C ASP A 83 -0.03 8.88 -0.49
N VAL A 84 -1.11 9.58 -0.82
CA VAL A 84 -1.22 10.36 -2.06
C VAL A 84 -0.51 11.69 -1.82
N LYS A 85 0.59 11.93 -2.53
CA LYS A 85 1.20 13.27 -2.57
C LYS A 85 0.25 14.16 -3.37
N ALA A 86 -0.36 15.15 -2.72
CA ALA A 86 -0.96 16.27 -3.43
C ALA A 86 0.18 16.96 -4.18
N ASP A 87 0.27 16.76 -5.49
CA ASP A 87 0.75 17.76 -6.47
C ASP A 87 0.94 17.11 -7.86
N LYS A 88 -0.18 17.06 -8.59
CA LYS A 88 -0.37 17.54 -9.97
C LYS A 88 -1.85 17.33 -10.30
N PRO A 89 -2.52 18.26 -11.02
CA PRO A 89 -3.79 17.91 -11.66
C PRO A 89 -3.53 16.65 -12.46
N SER A 90 -4.28 15.62 -12.12
CA SER A 90 -4.34 14.39 -12.86
C SER A 90 -4.64 14.71 -14.31
N ASP A 91 -3.65 14.60 -15.18
CA ASP A 91 -3.90 14.26 -16.58
C ASP A 91 -4.29 12.76 -16.65
N ILE A 92 -5.20 12.36 -15.76
CA ILE A 92 -5.93 11.09 -15.82
C ILE A 92 -7.01 11.40 -16.84
N GLY A 93 -6.58 11.33 -18.09
CA GLY A 93 -7.15 12.16 -19.15
C GLY A 93 -7.12 11.53 -20.53
N SER A 94 -6.23 10.59 -20.83
CA SER A 94 -6.10 10.06 -22.20
C SER A 94 -5.70 8.59 -22.32
N GLU A 95 -4.85 8.07 -21.44
CA GLU A 95 -4.18 6.78 -21.69
C GLU A 95 -4.99 5.53 -21.28
N GLU A 96 -5.82 5.62 -20.23
CA GLU A 96 -6.55 4.43 -19.70
C GLU A 96 -7.72 3.99 -20.58
N TYR A 97 -8.26 4.89 -21.39
CA TYR A 97 -9.36 4.59 -22.32
C TYR A 97 -8.86 4.23 -23.72
N GLU A 98 -7.59 4.47 -24.05
CA GLU A 98 -7.06 4.07 -25.36
C GLU A 98 -7.17 2.55 -25.55
N ALA A 99 -6.83 1.77 -24.51
CA ALA A 99 -7.02 0.32 -24.53
C ALA A 99 -8.50 -0.07 -24.63
N TYR A 100 -9.36 0.55 -23.81
CA TYR A 100 -10.81 0.27 -23.82
C TYR A 100 -11.46 0.61 -25.16
N ASP A 101 -11.07 1.73 -25.78
CA ASP A 101 -11.58 2.20 -27.06
C ASP A 101 -11.08 1.31 -28.21
N LEU A 102 -9.80 0.88 -28.19
CA LEU A 102 -9.26 -0.13 -29.12
C LEU A 102 -10.06 -1.44 -29.05
N PHE A 103 -10.36 -1.93 -27.85
CA PHE A 103 -11.17 -3.14 -27.68
C PHE A 103 -12.62 -2.92 -28.13
N ARG A 104 -13.20 -1.74 -27.85
CA ARG A 104 -14.57 -1.43 -28.27
C ARG A 104 -14.71 -1.42 -29.79
N THR A 105 -13.82 -0.72 -30.49
CA THR A 105 -13.84 -0.63 -31.96
C THR A 105 -13.61 -1.99 -32.63
N ALA A 106 -12.75 -2.85 -32.07
CA ALA A 106 -12.41 -4.12 -32.70
C ALA A 106 -13.52 -5.19 -32.59
N PHE A 107 -14.39 -5.12 -31.58
CA PHE A 107 -15.27 -6.23 -31.21
C PHE A 107 -16.76 -5.89 -31.14
N PHE A 108 -17.15 -4.61 -31.18
CA PHE A 108 -18.53 -4.19 -30.92
C PHE A 108 -19.12 -3.18 -31.93
N ASP A 109 -18.64 -3.16 -33.18
CA ASP A 109 -19.35 -2.50 -34.30
C ASP A 109 -20.58 -3.31 -34.77
#